data_AF-A0AAU9ANQ7-F1
#
_entry.id   AF-A0AAU9ANQ7-F1
#
_cell.length_a   1.000
_cell.length_b   1.000
_cell.length_c   1.000
_cell.angle_alpha   90.00
_cell.angle_beta   90.00
_cell.angle_gamma   90.00
#
_symmetry.space_group_name_H-M   'P 1'
#
loop_
_entity.id
_entity.type
_entity.pdbx_description
1 polymer ?
#
loop_
_entity_poly.entity_id
_entity_poly.type
_entity_poly.pdbx_seq_one_letter_code
_entity_poly.pdbx_strand_id
1 'polypeptide(L)'
;MKAGRFKQWAAGVAAMASPVLAFAQAADPKPWQLNMGKGVTAQSMNAHSAHMLALWICVVIGILVFGAMAVAMFKFRKSKGAVPDKDFVHSTKLEIVWTVVPVALLVLMAFPATSKLINMYDTRDSAMTVKITGYQWMWKYDYLGEGVSFTSRLDRKSDQLRQSGKHVTAADHEHYLLDVDNVLVLPTDTKIRFVITADDVIHAWWVPALGWKQDAIPGIVNEAWTDIKEPGIYRGQCAELCGKDHGFMPIVVRALPKAEYQQWLAEQKAKNAPPAAPAAAPAAAPAQTAPAAAQAPAAGTASSDAPAAAPKGAATAG
;
A
#
# COMPACT_ATOMS: atom_id res chain seq x y z
N MET A 1 37.35 1.67 58.48
CA MET A 1 36.38 0.82 57.77
C MET A 1 35.21 1.71 57.33
N LYS A 2 34.85 1.73 56.03
CA LYS A 2 33.72 2.53 55.50
C LYS A 2 32.91 1.68 54.52
N ALA A 3 31.80 1.12 54.98
CA ALA A 3 30.82 0.38 54.18
C ALA A 3 29.40 0.73 54.66
N GLY A 4 28.40 0.66 53.78
CA GLY A 4 26.99 0.86 54.12
C GLY A 4 26.28 1.94 53.30
N ARG A 5 26.61 3.23 53.51
CA ARG A 5 25.77 4.38 53.09
C ARG A 5 25.68 4.67 51.58
N PHE A 6 26.39 3.96 50.70
CA PHE A 6 26.38 4.24 49.25
C PHE A 6 25.40 3.37 48.44
N LYS A 7 24.76 2.35 49.05
CA LYS A 7 23.91 1.37 48.33
C LYS A 7 22.40 1.70 48.28
N GLN A 8 21.94 2.77 48.91
CA GLN A 8 20.51 3.11 49.00
C GLN A 8 20.05 4.30 48.13
N TRP A 9 20.96 4.95 47.39
CA TRP A 9 20.66 6.21 46.66
C TRP A 9 20.85 6.16 45.14
N ALA A 10 21.12 4.99 44.56
CA ALA A 10 21.20 4.80 43.10
C ALA A 10 20.13 3.85 42.52
N ALA A 11 19.49 3.02 43.36
CA ALA A 11 18.41 2.13 42.93
C ALA A 11 17.14 2.87 42.44
N GLY A 12 16.96 4.14 42.83
CA GLY A 12 15.81 4.96 42.41
C GLY A 12 15.92 5.58 41.01
N VAL A 13 17.10 5.58 40.38
CA VAL A 13 17.29 6.21 39.05
C VAL A 13 16.85 5.27 37.92
N ALA A 14 16.92 3.96 38.14
CA ALA A 14 16.43 2.95 37.18
C ALA A 14 14.90 2.93 36.99
N ALA A 15 14.15 3.69 37.79
CA ALA A 15 12.70 3.79 37.72
C ALA A 15 12.19 4.95 36.84
N MET A 16 13.06 5.85 36.37
CA MET A 16 12.71 6.79 35.29
C MET A 16 12.85 6.12 33.93
N ALA A 17 12.01 5.12 33.70
CA ALA A 17 11.65 4.65 32.37
C ALA A 17 10.82 5.75 31.67
N SER A 18 11.49 6.85 31.31
CA SER A 18 10.99 7.71 30.24
C SER A 18 10.75 6.78 29.05
N PRO A 19 9.55 6.76 28.45
CA PRO A 19 9.39 6.02 27.20
C PRO A 19 10.45 6.56 26.25
N VAL A 20 11.14 5.66 25.55
CA VAL A 20 11.80 6.07 24.32
C VAL A 20 10.68 6.59 23.44
N LEU A 21 10.56 7.92 23.37
CA LEU A 21 9.89 8.58 22.27
C LEU A 21 10.64 8.12 21.03
N ALA A 22 10.16 7.03 20.46
CA ALA A 22 10.47 6.67 19.10
C ALA A 22 10.12 7.93 18.31
N PHE A 23 11.15 8.64 17.87
CA PHE A 23 11.03 9.62 16.81
C PHE A 23 10.64 8.82 15.58
N ALA A 24 9.35 8.48 15.49
CA ALA A 24 8.73 8.02 14.28
C ALA A 24 9.15 9.05 13.24
N GLN A 25 10.00 8.62 12.30
CA GLN A 25 10.32 9.41 11.14
C GLN A 25 9.03 9.53 10.34
N ALA A 26 8.21 10.52 10.70
CA ALA A 26 7.03 10.93 9.97
C ALA A 26 7.48 11.16 8.52
N ALA A 27 7.15 10.20 7.67
CA ALA A 27 7.44 10.22 6.25
C ALA A 27 6.55 11.23 5.52
N ASP A 28 5.50 11.69 6.22
CA ASP A 28 4.63 12.82 5.92
C ASP A 28 5.47 14.04 5.46
N PRO A 29 5.14 14.66 4.32
CA PRO A 29 5.94 15.72 3.72
C PRO A 29 5.88 17.00 4.57
N LYS A 30 7.05 17.62 4.79
CA LYS A 30 7.16 18.85 5.58
C LYS A 30 6.99 20.10 4.70
N PRO A 31 6.44 21.21 5.22
CA PRO A 31 6.43 22.49 4.51
C PRO A 31 7.83 22.86 4.00
N TRP A 32 7.92 23.28 2.74
CA TRP A 32 9.18 23.60 2.03
C TRP A 32 10.19 22.44 1.88
N GLN A 33 9.76 21.19 2.04
CA GLN A 33 10.58 20.02 1.70
C GLN A 33 10.78 19.90 0.18
N LEU A 34 11.99 20.24 -0.30
CA LEU A 34 12.34 20.24 -1.73
C LEU A 34 12.85 18.88 -2.27
N ASN A 35 13.07 17.89 -1.41
CA ASN A 35 13.67 16.60 -1.79
C ASN A 35 12.91 15.42 -1.16
N MET A 36 12.98 14.25 -1.80
CA MET A 36 12.34 13.03 -1.32
C MET A 36 12.93 12.56 0.03
N GLY A 37 12.12 11.90 0.84
CA GLY A 37 12.61 11.21 2.03
C GLY A 37 13.49 10.01 1.68
N LYS A 38 14.38 9.62 2.60
CA LYS A 38 15.18 8.38 2.49
C LYS A 38 14.35 7.11 2.68
N GLY A 39 13.18 7.23 3.32
CA GLY A 39 12.36 6.11 3.78
C GLY A 39 13.07 5.22 4.82
N VAL A 40 12.52 4.03 5.05
CA VAL A 40 12.90 3.10 6.14
C VAL A 40 13.23 1.68 5.65
N THR A 41 13.54 1.54 4.36
CA THR A 41 13.76 0.25 3.69
C THR A 41 15.01 0.28 2.81
N ALA A 42 15.55 -0.90 2.48
CA ALA A 42 16.67 -0.98 1.52
C ALA A 42 16.28 -0.44 0.13
N GLN A 43 15.01 -0.59 -0.26
CA GLN A 43 14.42 -0.09 -1.49
C GLN A 43 14.41 1.45 -1.52
N SER A 44 13.88 2.10 -0.47
CA SER A 44 13.79 3.56 -0.38
C SER A 44 15.18 4.21 -0.32
N MET A 45 16.12 3.62 0.42
CA MET A 45 17.51 4.07 0.44
C MET A 45 18.18 3.94 -0.93
N ASN A 46 17.94 2.83 -1.65
CA ASN A 46 18.46 2.64 -3.00
C ASN A 46 17.88 3.63 -4.01
N ALA A 47 16.58 3.91 -3.94
CA ALA A 47 15.89 4.88 -4.78
C ALA A 47 16.41 6.30 -4.51
N HIS A 48 16.49 6.73 -3.25
CA HIS A 48 17.05 8.02 -2.86
C HIS A 48 18.51 8.18 -3.33
N SER A 49 19.37 7.18 -3.16
CA SER A 49 20.76 7.25 -3.63
C SER A 49 20.89 7.28 -5.15
N ALA A 50 20.02 6.58 -5.88
CA ALA A 50 19.98 6.65 -7.35
C ALA A 50 19.48 8.02 -7.84
N HIS A 51 18.43 8.56 -7.21
CA HIS A 51 17.91 9.91 -7.46
C HIS A 51 19.00 10.97 -7.23
N MET A 52 19.69 10.95 -6.08
CA MET A 52 20.73 11.93 -5.78
C MET A 52 21.92 11.85 -6.74
N LEU A 53 22.31 10.65 -7.20
CA LEU A 53 23.36 10.50 -8.22
C LEU A 53 22.93 11.14 -9.55
N ALA A 54 21.72 10.81 -10.03
CA ALA A 54 21.18 11.38 -11.26
C ALA A 54 21.01 12.91 -11.17
N LEU A 55 20.53 13.42 -10.02
CA LEU A 55 20.38 14.84 -9.76
C LEU A 55 21.73 15.59 -9.85
N TRP A 56 22.79 15.09 -9.22
CA TRP A 56 24.11 15.72 -9.30
C TRP A 56 24.71 15.68 -10.71
N ILE A 57 24.49 14.61 -11.47
CA ILE A 57 24.86 14.52 -12.89
C ILE A 57 24.12 15.59 -13.71
N CYS A 58 22.80 15.73 -13.52
CA CYS A 58 22.00 16.77 -14.16
C CYS A 58 22.43 18.19 -13.75
N VAL A 59 22.83 18.42 -12.50
CA VAL A 59 23.36 19.71 -12.04
C VAL A 59 24.68 20.05 -12.74
N VAL A 60 25.62 19.10 -12.85
CA VAL A 60 26.89 19.31 -13.56
C VAL A 60 26.66 19.59 -15.05
N ILE A 61 25.81 18.80 -15.72
CA ILE A 61 25.45 19.03 -17.12
C ILE A 61 24.75 20.40 -17.29
N GLY A 62 23.85 20.76 -16.38
CA GLY A 62 23.19 22.07 -16.36
C GLY A 62 24.19 23.22 -16.25
N ILE A 63 25.16 23.14 -15.32
CA ILE A 63 26.22 24.15 -15.17
C ILE A 63 27.06 24.27 -16.45
N LEU A 64 27.39 23.16 -17.11
CA LEU A 64 28.13 23.18 -18.37
C LEU A 64 27.31 23.82 -19.51
N VAL A 65 26.04 23.46 -19.66
CA VAL A 65 25.15 23.97 -20.72
C VAL A 65 24.82 25.46 -20.50
N PHE A 66 24.33 25.83 -19.30
CA PHE A 66 24.03 27.23 -18.99
C PHE A 66 25.29 28.09 -18.96
N GLY A 67 26.45 27.54 -18.54
CA GLY A 67 27.74 28.20 -18.63
C GLY A 67 28.16 28.49 -20.08
N ALA A 68 28.05 27.50 -20.97
CA ALA A 68 28.33 27.67 -22.39
C ALA A 68 27.37 28.69 -23.05
N MET A 69 26.06 28.62 -22.72
CA MET A 69 25.08 29.61 -23.16
C MET A 69 25.40 31.02 -22.67
N ALA A 70 25.77 31.18 -21.39
CA ALA A 70 26.15 32.47 -20.83
C ALA A 70 27.41 33.03 -21.51
N VAL A 71 28.44 32.21 -21.73
CA VAL A 71 29.63 32.59 -22.49
C VAL A 71 29.25 33.02 -23.91
N ALA A 72 28.39 32.27 -24.60
CA ALA A 72 27.94 32.62 -25.95
C ALA A 72 27.19 33.97 -25.97
N MET A 73 26.23 34.17 -25.08
CA MET A 73 25.45 35.42 -24.97
C MET A 73 26.32 36.63 -24.58
N PHE A 74 27.29 36.47 -23.67
CA PHE A 74 28.12 37.59 -23.22
C PHE A 74 29.35 37.85 -24.13
N LYS A 75 29.82 36.86 -24.89
CA LYS A 75 30.97 37.00 -25.82
C LYS A 75 30.53 37.37 -27.23
N PHE A 76 29.53 36.69 -27.80
CA PHE A 76 29.15 36.79 -29.21
C PHE A 76 27.91 37.66 -29.48
N ARG A 77 27.47 38.49 -28.52
CA ARG A 77 26.38 39.44 -28.75
C ARG A 77 26.74 40.52 -29.77
N LYS A 78 25.79 40.84 -30.66
CA LYS A 78 25.89 41.91 -31.67
C LYS A 78 26.34 43.26 -31.10
N SER A 79 25.96 43.60 -29.87
CA SER A 79 26.36 44.84 -29.18
C SER A 79 27.84 44.90 -28.74
N LYS A 80 28.64 43.85 -28.98
CA LYS A 80 30.10 43.86 -28.89
C LYS A 80 30.79 43.89 -30.27
N GLY A 81 30.04 44.09 -31.36
CA GLY A 81 30.57 44.02 -32.72
C GLY A 81 30.84 42.60 -33.22
N ALA A 82 30.32 41.57 -32.52
CA ALA A 82 30.46 40.18 -32.94
C ALA A 82 29.77 39.94 -34.30
N VAL A 83 30.55 39.47 -35.27
CA VAL A 83 30.08 39.02 -36.59
C VAL A 83 29.88 37.50 -36.52
N PRO A 84 28.77 36.94 -37.05
CA PRO A 84 28.59 35.50 -37.09
C PRO A 84 29.53 34.84 -38.11
N ASP A 85 30.16 33.74 -37.69
CA ASP A 85 30.75 32.76 -38.60
C ASP A 85 29.65 32.19 -39.52
N LYS A 86 30.02 31.87 -40.76
CA LYS A 86 29.14 31.28 -41.79
C LYS A 86 29.75 30.04 -42.44
N ASP A 87 31.03 29.78 -42.20
CA ASP A 87 31.81 28.75 -42.86
C ASP A 87 31.89 27.48 -41.98
N PHE A 88 31.90 27.65 -40.66
CA PHE A 88 31.81 26.55 -39.70
C PHE A 88 30.36 26.04 -39.56
N VAL A 89 29.99 25.05 -40.38
CA VAL A 89 28.65 24.43 -40.40
C VAL A 89 28.53 23.09 -39.68
N HIS A 90 29.61 22.33 -39.52
CA HIS A 90 29.61 21.02 -38.83
C HIS A 90 31.01 20.66 -38.31
N SER A 91 31.10 19.68 -37.41
CA SER A 91 32.36 19.09 -36.95
C SER A 91 32.16 17.67 -36.44
N THR A 92 32.36 16.70 -37.33
CA THR A 92 32.25 15.26 -37.06
C THR A 92 33.01 14.82 -35.79
N LYS A 93 34.14 15.47 -35.46
CA LYS A 93 34.89 15.20 -34.22
C LYS A 93 34.12 15.63 -32.96
N LEU A 94 33.48 16.79 -32.99
CA LEU A 94 32.68 17.30 -31.88
C LEU A 94 31.36 16.53 -31.75
N GLU A 95 30.75 16.17 -32.88
CA GLU A 95 29.57 15.31 -32.96
C GLU A 95 29.79 13.93 -32.33
N ILE A 96 30.89 13.25 -32.71
CA ILE A 96 31.27 11.96 -32.09
C ILE A 96 31.45 12.12 -30.58
N VAL A 97 32.10 13.20 -30.11
CA VAL A 97 32.28 13.44 -28.66
C VAL A 97 30.94 13.64 -27.94
N TRP A 98 30.04 14.50 -28.45
CA TRP A 98 28.76 14.74 -27.79
C TRP A 98 27.75 13.59 -27.92
N THR A 99 27.97 12.64 -28.83
CA THR A 99 27.16 11.41 -28.93
C THR A 99 27.72 10.29 -28.05
N VAL A 100 29.03 10.05 -28.07
CA VAL A 100 29.65 8.95 -27.31
C VAL A 100 29.63 9.20 -25.80
N VAL A 101 29.86 10.44 -25.34
CA VAL A 101 29.95 10.75 -23.91
C VAL A 101 28.61 10.51 -23.17
N PRO A 102 27.44 10.98 -23.65
CA PRO A 102 26.16 10.66 -23.02
C PRO A 102 25.79 9.17 -23.08
N VAL A 103 26.11 8.48 -24.18
CA VAL A 103 25.85 7.03 -24.30
C VAL A 103 26.68 6.26 -23.27
N ALA A 104 27.97 6.55 -23.13
CA ALA A 104 28.83 5.93 -22.11
C ALA A 104 28.34 6.23 -20.68
N LEU A 105 27.93 7.48 -20.41
CA LEU A 105 27.37 7.89 -19.11
C LEU A 105 26.12 7.10 -18.75
N LEU A 106 25.18 6.95 -19.69
CA LEU A 106 23.94 6.18 -19.48
C LEU A 106 24.21 4.69 -19.25
N VAL A 107 25.13 4.08 -20.00
CA VAL A 107 25.52 2.67 -19.81
C VAL A 107 26.13 2.43 -18.42
N LEU A 108 27.00 3.34 -17.95
CA LEU A 108 27.59 3.26 -16.61
C LEU A 108 26.55 3.41 -15.49
N MET A 109 25.51 4.21 -15.69
CA MET A 109 24.39 4.34 -14.74
C MET A 109 23.43 3.13 -14.77
N ALA A 110 23.20 2.54 -15.95
CA ALA A 110 22.23 1.47 -16.14
C ALA A 110 22.59 0.16 -15.42
N PHE A 111 23.87 -0.23 -15.41
CA PHE A 111 24.31 -1.49 -14.78
C PHE A 111 23.97 -1.60 -13.28
N PRO A 112 24.39 -0.66 -12.39
CA PRO A 112 24.02 -0.73 -10.97
C PRO A 112 22.52 -0.48 -10.72
N ALA A 113 21.82 0.25 -11.60
CA ALA A 113 20.38 0.45 -11.49
C ALA A 113 19.61 -0.85 -11.77
N THR A 114 19.99 -1.59 -12.81
CA THR A 114 19.36 -2.87 -13.21
C THR A 114 19.49 -3.91 -12.10
N SER A 115 20.68 -4.05 -11.50
CA SER A 115 20.89 -4.98 -10.37
C SER A 115 20.02 -4.64 -9.16
N LYS A 116 19.81 -3.35 -8.86
CA LYS A 116 18.89 -2.92 -7.79
C LYS A 116 17.42 -3.19 -8.12
N LEU A 117 17.02 -2.96 -9.37
CA LEU A 117 15.67 -3.21 -9.86
C LEU A 117 15.32 -4.71 -9.78
N ILE A 118 16.23 -5.61 -10.14
CA ILE A 118 16.02 -7.06 -10.01
C ILE A 118 15.78 -7.46 -8.55
N ASN A 119 16.56 -6.92 -7.60
CA ASN A 119 16.35 -7.17 -6.16
C ASN A 119 15.02 -6.58 -5.65
N MET A 120 14.55 -5.47 -6.22
CA MET A 120 13.26 -4.86 -5.85
C MET A 120 12.06 -5.75 -6.21
N TYR A 121 12.13 -6.50 -7.32
CA TYR A 121 11.08 -7.43 -7.74
C TYR A 121 11.20 -8.84 -7.15
N ASP A 122 12.27 -9.15 -6.41
CA ASP A 122 12.47 -10.48 -5.82
C ASP A 122 11.63 -10.69 -4.54
N THR A 123 10.39 -11.16 -4.71
CA THR A 123 9.42 -11.42 -3.63
C THR A 123 9.62 -12.76 -2.90
N ARG A 124 10.57 -13.60 -3.33
CA ARG A 124 10.81 -14.95 -2.79
C ARG A 124 11.23 -14.92 -1.32
N ASP A 125 11.09 -16.03 -0.62
CA ASP A 125 11.53 -16.22 0.77
C ASP A 125 10.93 -15.18 1.76
N SER A 126 9.74 -14.68 1.44
CA SER A 126 8.99 -13.77 2.31
C SER A 126 8.29 -14.54 3.44
N ALA A 127 8.47 -14.10 4.69
CA ALA A 127 8.00 -14.78 5.89
C ALA A 127 6.49 -14.66 6.14
N MET A 128 5.81 -13.71 5.48
CA MET A 128 4.35 -13.61 5.45
C MET A 128 3.87 -12.94 4.15
N THR A 129 2.59 -13.11 3.80
CA THR A 129 1.97 -12.42 2.67
C THR A 129 0.68 -11.70 3.09
N VAL A 130 0.54 -10.43 2.70
CA VAL A 130 -0.70 -9.65 2.84
C VAL A 130 -1.27 -9.41 1.44
N LYS A 131 -2.55 -9.75 1.21
CA LYS A 131 -3.27 -9.29 0.02
C LYS A 131 -3.78 -7.87 0.26
N ILE A 132 -3.57 -7.01 -0.74
CA ILE A 132 -4.13 -5.67 -0.82
C ILE A 132 -5.15 -5.66 -1.96
N THR A 133 -6.39 -5.23 -1.68
CA THR A 133 -7.42 -5.02 -2.71
C THR A 133 -7.88 -3.57 -2.70
N GLY A 134 -7.73 -2.86 -3.82
CA GLY A 134 -8.26 -1.51 -4.01
C GLY A 134 -9.76 -1.50 -4.32
N TYR A 135 -10.47 -0.53 -3.74
CA TYR A 135 -11.88 -0.24 -3.95
C TYR A 135 -12.12 1.28 -3.99
N GLN A 136 -13.22 1.75 -4.60
CA GLN A 136 -13.68 3.13 -4.54
C GLN A 136 -14.41 3.43 -3.21
N TRP A 137 -13.86 4.15 -2.24
CA TRP A 137 -12.49 4.69 -2.12
C TRP A 137 -11.90 4.25 -0.77
N MET A 138 -11.35 3.04 -0.76
CA MET A 138 -10.81 2.35 0.42
C MET A 138 -9.86 1.20 0.02
N TRP A 139 -9.13 0.67 0.99
CA TRP A 139 -8.23 -0.48 0.83
C TRP A 139 -8.69 -1.64 1.70
N LYS A 140 -8.78 -2.85 1.15
CA LYS A 140 -8.95 -4.09 1.94
C LYS A 140 -7.61 -4.79 2.12
N TYR A 141 -7.35 -5.25 3.34
CA TYR A 141 -6.17 -6.02 3.71
C TYR A 141 -6.58 -7.40 4.21
N ASP A 142 -6.08 -8.46 3.57
CA ASP A 142 -6.23 -9.86 4.02
C ASP A 142 -4.84 -10.41 4.40
N TYR A 143 -4.68 -10.85 5.64
CA TYR A 143 -3.45 -11.49 6.13
C TYR A 143 -3.53 -12.99 5.80
N LEU A 144 -2.83 -13.41 4.74
CA LEU A 144 -3.02 -14.74 4.15
C LEU A 144 -2.49 -15.83 5.09
N GLY A 145 -3.33 -16.83 5.37
CA GLY A 145 -3.06 -17.89 6.34
C GLY A 145 -3.39 -17.52 7.80
N GLU A 146 -3.58 -16.24 8.12
CA GLU A 146 -3.79 -15.76 9.49
C GLU A 146 -5.28 -15.62 9.87
N GLY A 147 -6.19 -15.60 8.91
CA GLY A 147 -7.63 -15.44 9.18
C GLY A 147 -8.03 -14.03 9.64
N VAL A 148 -7.23 -13.01 9.34
CA VAL A 148 -7.49 -11.59 9.66
C VAL A 148 -7.75 -10.82 8.37
N SER A 149 -8.89 -10.14 8.28
CA SER A 149 -9.31 -9.35 7.11
C SER A 149 -10.04 -8.09 7.55
N PHE A 150 -9.65 -6.91 7.03
CA PHE A 150 -10.38 -5.67 7.30
C PHE A 150 -10.30 -4.66 6.14
N THR A 151 -11.27 -3.75 6.11
CA THR A 151 -11.29 -2.57 5.25
C THR A 151 -10.74 -1.35 5.98
N SER A 152 -9.89 -0.59 5.31
CA SER A 152 -9.22 0.63 5.75
C SER A 152 -9.64 1.77 4.83
N ARG A 153 -10.26 2.80 5.40
CA ARG A 153 -10.78 3.97 4.68
C ARG A 153 -10.46 5.24 5.45
N LEU A 154 -10.64 6.41 4.82
CA LEU A 154 -10.42 7.70 5.47
C LEU A 154 -11.10 7.77 6.85
N ASP A 155 -10.37 8.30 7.83
CA ASP A 155 -10.87 8.48 9.17
C ASP A 155 -12.13 9.38 9.18
N ARG A 156 -13.05 9.16 10.12
CA ARG A 156 -14.34 9.87 10.11
C ARG A 156 -14.25 11.36 10.45
N LYS A 157 -13.17 11.81 11.11
CA LYS A 157 -12.97 13.22 11.44
C LYS A 157 -12.45 13.98 10.21
N SER A 158 -11.51 13.43 9.44
CA SER A 158 -11.12 13.99 8.13
C SER A 158 -12.29 13.98 7.13
N ASP A 159 -13.06 12.89 7.07
CA ASP A 159 -14.22 12.78 6.17
C ASP A 159 -15.36 13.77 6.53
N GLN A 160 -15.53 14.10 7.81
CA GLN A 160 -16.41 15.20 8.26
C GLN A 160 -15.82 16.57 7.93
N LEU A 161 -14.53 16.80 8.25
CA LEU A 161 -13.86 18.09 8.06
C LEU A 161 -13.81 18.50 6.59
N ARG A 162 -13.56 17.57 5.65
CA ARG A 162 -13.56 17.87 4.19
C ARG A 162 -14.92 18.30 3.65
N GLN A 163 -16.00 17.94 4.33
CA GLN A 163 -17.38 18.28 3.96
C GLN A 163 -17.92 19.51 4.71
N SER A 164 -17.18 20.04 5.69
CA SER A 164 -17.64 21.11 6.59
C SER A 164 -17.72 22.51 5.99
N GLY A 165 -17.10 22.74 4.82
CA GLY A 165 -16.91 24.07 4.23
C GLY A 165 -15.91 24.97 4.98
N LYS A 166 -15.33 24.51 6.11
CA LYS A 166 -14.29 25.23 6.86
C LYS A 166 -12.93 25.10 6.17
N HIS A 167 -12.11 26.14 6.23
CA HIS A 167 -10.66 25.99 6.05
C HIS A 167 -10.08 25.17 7.22
N VAL A 168 -9.69 23.92 6.93
CA VAL A 168 -9.16 22.98 7.93
C VAL A 168 -7.69 23.26 8.20
N THR A 169 -7.30 23.24 9.47
CA THR A 169 -5.91 23.47 9.92
C THR A 169 -5.33 22.24 10.62
N ALA A 170 -4.01 22.16 10.77
CA ALA A 170 -3.36 21.09 11.54
C ALA A 170 -3.82 21.04 13.02
N ALA A 171 -4.33 22.16 13.57
CA ALA A 171 -4.91 22.20 14.91
C ALA A 171 -6.32 21.57 14.97
N ASP A 172 -7.04 21.52 13.84
CA ASP A 172 -8.29 20.74 13.72
C ASP A 172 -7.98 19.25 13.64
N HIS A 173 -7.01 18.86 12.81
CA HIS A 173 -6.57 17.48 12.63
C HIS A 173 -5.13 17.44 12.11
N GLU A 174 -4.20 16.85 12.88
CA GLU A 174 -2.76 16.88 12.59
C GLU A 174 -2.41 16.26 11.23
N HIS A 175 -2.88 15.04 10.97
CA HIS A 175 -2.70 14.33 9.70
C HIS A 175 -3.99 14.31 8.86
N TYR A 176 -4.62 15.48 8.71
CA TYR A 176 -5.84 15.66 7.91
C TYR A 176 -5.70 15.04 6.51
N LEU A 177 -6.70 14.24 6.09
CA LEU A 177 -6.73 13.46 4.85
C LEU A 177 -5.71 12.31 4.74
N LEU A 178 -4.89 12.06 5.77
CA LEU A 178 -3.83 11.05 5.73
C LEU A 178 -4.01 9.92 6.75
N ASP A 179 -4.91 10.06 7.73
CA ASP A 179 -5.27 8.99 8.68
C ASP A 179 -6.45 8.13 8.19
N VAL A 180 -6.57 6.91 8.75
CA VAL A 180 -7.56 5.88 8.41
C VAL A 180 -8.28 5.35 9.65
N ASP A 181 -9.44 4.73 9.46
CA ASP A 181 -10.16 4.06 10.56
C ASP A 181 -9.52 2.74 11.03
N ASN A 182 -8.92 1.97 10.11
CA ASN A 182 -8.20 0.73 10.40
C ASN A 182 -6.81 0.75 9.77
N VAL A 183 -5.76 0.57 10.59
CA VAL A 183 -4.35 0.69 10.17
C VAL A 183 -3.76 -0.67 9.78
N LEU A 184 -2.98 -0.73 8.69
CA LEU A 184 -2.22 -1.93 8.33
C LEU A 184 -1.05 -2.10 9.31
N VAL A 185 -1.08 -3.13 10.17
CA VAL A 185 -0.02 -3.37 11.16
C VAL A 185 0.92 -4.46 10.69
N LEU A 186 2.23 -4.21 10.73
CA LEU A 186 3.28 -5.10 10.22
C LEU A 186 4.38 -5.31 11.27
N PRO A 187 5.06 -6.47 11.30
CA PRO A 187 6.26 -6.68 12.11
C PRO A 187 7.50 -6.00 11.48
N THR A 188 8.41 -5.48 12.29
CA THR A 188 9.76 -5.13 11.83
C THR A 188 10.59 -6.38 11.51
N ASP A 189 11.72 -6.20 10.82
CA ASP A 189 12.74 -7.22 10.58
C ASP A 189 12.20 -8.49 9.91
N THR A 190 11.25 -8.31 9.01
CA THR A 190 10.44 -9.36 8.40
C THR A 190 10.27 -9.02 6.93
N LYS A 191 10.71 -9.92 6.04
CA LYS A 191 10.40 -9.80 4.61
C LYS A 191 8.91 -10.12 4.40
N ILE A 192 8.13 -9.11 4.04
CA ILE A 192 6.69 -9.17 3.87
C ILE A 192 6.39 -9.02 2.38
N ARG A 193 5.71 -10.02 1.79
CA ARG A 193 5.19 -9.92 0.42
C ARG A 193 3.81 -9.26 0.44
N PHE A 194 3.58 -8.37 -0.50
CA PHE A 194 2.25 -7.87 -0.85
C PHE A 194 1.81 -8.49 -2.16
N VAL A 195 0.56 -8.94 -2.22
CA VAL A 195 -0.11 -9.34 -3.47
C VAL A 195 -1.27 -8.38 -3.72
N ILE A 196 -1.19 -7.61 -4.80
CA ILE A 196 -1.88 -6.33 -4.97
C ILE A 196 -2.78 -6.39 -6.21
N THR A 197 -4.06 -6.09 -6.02
CA THR A 197 -5.10 -6.12 -7.07
C THR A 197 -6.21 -5.11 -6.73
N ALA A 198 -7.22 -4.97 -7.58
CA ALA A 198 -8.42 -4.19 -7.30
C ALA A 198 -9.68 -4.95 -7.73
N ASP A 199 -10.85 -4.51 -7.25
CA ASP A 199 -12.14 -5.15 -7.53
C ASP A 199 -13.04 -4.31 -8.46
N ASP A 200 -12.74 -3.02 -8.65
CA ASP A 200 -13.54 -2.07 -9.44
C ASP A 200 -12.76 -1.36 -10.56
N VAL A 201 -11.87 -0.43 -10.21
CA VAL A 201 -11.06 0.38 -11.14
C VAL A 201 -9.57 0.21 -10.84
N ILE A 202 -8.70 0.84 -11.63
CA ILE A 202 -7.27 0.88 -11.30
C ILE A 202 -7.04 1.86 -10.15
N HIS A 203 -6.31 1.40 -9.14
CA HIS A 203 -5.74 2.21 -8.06
C HIS A 203 -4.21 2.01 -8.07
N ALA A 204 -3.46 2.70 -7.20
CA ALA A 204 -2.07 2.33 -6.95
C ALA A 204 -1.70 2.49 -5.48
N TRP A 205 -1.14 1.45 -4.88
CA TRP A 205 -0.77 1.44 -3.47
C TRP A 205 0.66 2.02 -3.33
N TRP A 206 0.77 3.15 -2.64
CA TRP A 206 2.04 3.87 -2.49
C TRP A 206 2.23 4.39 -1.06
N VAL A 207 3.28 3.92 -0.40
CA VAL A 207 3.77 4.43 0.88
C VAL A 207 5.20 4.92 0.64
N PRO A 208 5.45 6.24 0.54
CA PRO A 208 6.77 6.78 0.17
C PRO A 208 7.94 6.26 1.02
N ALA A 209 7.69 5.96 2.29
CA ALA A 209 8.67 5.39 3.22
C ALA A 209 9.22 4.01 2.79
N LEU A 210 8.46 3.25 1.98
CA LEU A 210 8.84 1.91 1.52
C LEU A 210 9.55 1.93 0.16
N GLY A 211 9.65 3.08 -0.50
CA GLY A 211 10.53 3.30 -1.66
C GLY A 211 10.02 2.80 -3.01
N TRP A 212 8.84 2.17 -3.07
CA TRP A 212 8.19 1.71 -4.30
C TRP A 212 6.70 2.06 -4.30
N LYS A 213 6.09 2.13 -5.49
CA LYS A 213 4.63 2.11 -5.72
C LYS A 213 4.29 0.86 -6.50
N GLN A 214 3.11 0.29 -6.30
CA GLN A 214 2.62 -0.79 -7.16
C GLN A 214 1.14 -0.62 -7.47
N ASP A 215 0.81 -0.80 -8.75
CA ASP A 215 -0.53 -0.53 -9.26
C ASP A 215 -1.46 -1.71 -8.96
N ALA A 216 -2.67 -1.39 -8.55
CA ALA A 216 -3.73 -2.30 -8.14
C ALA A 216 -4.76 -2.37 -9.27
N ILE A 217 -4.67 -3.40 -10.09
CA ILE A 217 -5.38 -3.50 -11.38
C ILE A 217 -6.44 -4.61 -11.28
N PRO A 218 -7.70 -4.38 -11.67
CA PRO A 218 -8.72 -5.43 -11.70
C PRO A 218 -8.32 -6.60 -12.59
N GLY A 219 -8.47 -7.82 -12.07
CA GLY A 219 -8.13 -9.06 -12.78
C GLY A 219 -6.62 -9.39 -12.87
N ILE A 220 -5.73 -8.55 -12.34
CA ILE A 220 -4.29 -8.81 -12.27
C ILE A 220 -3.82 -8.77 -10.82
N VAL A 221 -3.01 -9.76 -10.43
CA VAL A 221 -2.32 -9.79 -9.13
C VAL A 221 -0.86 -9.41 -9.36
N ASN A 222 -0.49 -8.19 -8.99
CA ASN A 222 0.89 -7.74 -8.94
C ASN A 222 1.54 -8.15 -7.61
N GLU A 223 2.86 -8.29 -7.57
CA GLU A 223 3.61 -8.51 -6.33
C GLU A 223 4.57 -7.37 -6.01
N ALA A 224 4.77 -7.11 -4.72
CA ALA A 224 5.81 -6.23 -4.19
C ALA A 224 6.26 -6.75 -2.81
N TRP A 225 7.33 -6.19 -2.24
CA TRP A 225 7.78 -6.59 -0.90
C TRP A 225 8.41 -5.46 -0.08
N THR A 226 8.38 -5.61 1.24
CA THR A 226 9.07 -4.71 2.18
C THR A 226 9.79 -5.48 3.29
N ASP A 227 10.78 -4.85 3.90
CA ASP A 227 11.39 -5.25 5.17
C ASP A 227 11.72 -3.96 5.93
N ILE A 228 10.95 -3.69 6.99
CA ILE A 228 10.98 -2.44 7.74
C ILE A 228 11.85 -2.62 8.97
N LYS A 229 12.87 -1.77 9.16
CA LYS A 229 13.87 -1.90 10.25
C LYS A 229 13.57 -1.11 11.52
N GLU A 230 12.68 -0.13 11.43
CA GLU A 230 12.35 0.76 12.54
C GLU A 230 10.85 0.64 12.86
N PRO A 231 10.45 0.56 14.15
CA PRO A 231 9.06 0.73 14.54
C PRO A 231 8.59 2.16 14.26
N GLY A 232 7.34 2.32 13.82
CA GLY A 232 6.83 3.64 13.45
C GLY A 232 5.48 3.61 12.74
N ILE A 233 5.04 4.80 12.33
CA ILE A 233 3.85 5.01 11.50
C ILE A 233 4.29 5.64 10.18
N TYR A 234 3.89 5.04 9.06
CA TYR A 234 4.23 5.46 7.72
C TYR A 234 2.95 5.64 6.91
N ARG A 235 2.75 6.85 6.40
CA ARG A 235 1.56 7.21 5.61
C ARG A 235 1.83 7.12 4.12
N GLY A 236 0.75 6.95 3.36
CA GLY A 236 0.73 6.80 1.92
C GLY A 236 -0.64 7.20 1.37
N GLN A 237 -0.78 7.19 0.05
CA GLN A 237 -2.02 7.58 -0.64
C GLN A 237 -2.21 6.72 -1.90
N CYS A 238 -3.42 6.72 -2.45
CA CYS A 238 -3.62 6.18 -3.79
C CYS A 238 -2.86 7.02 -4.82
N ALA A 239 -2.08 6.37 -5.68
CA ALA A 239 -1.18 7.02 -6.64
C ALA A 239 -1.57 6.80 -8.12
N GLU A 240 -2.83 6.46 -8.38
CA GLU A 240 -3.43 6.35 -9.73
C GLU A 240 -4.90 6.81 -9.69
N LEU A 241 -5.38 7.46 -10.76
CA LEU A 241 -6.61 8.25 -10.75
C LEU A 241 -7.89 7.38 -10.75
N CYS A 242 -8.35 7.00 -9.56
CA CYS A 242 -9.49 6.10 -9.35
C CYS A 242 -10.86 6.81 -9.20
N GLY A 243 -11.03 8.05 -9.69
CA GLY A 243 -12.32 8.77 -9.71
C GLY A 243 -12.50 9.83 -8.62
N LYS A 244 -13.76 10.17 -8.29
CA LYS A 244 -14.14 11.38 -7.52
C LYS A 244 -13.36 11.56 -6.21
N ASP A 245 -13.36 10.55 -5.35
CA ASP A 245 -12.74 10.62 -4.02
C ASP A 245 -11.31 10.00 -4.00
N HIS A 246 -10.62 9.97 -5.14
CA HIS A 246 -9.24 9.46 -5.28
C HIS A 246 -8.26 10.04 -4.25
N GLY A 247 -8.31 11.35 -3.99
CA GLY A 247 -7.49 12.02 -2.98
C GLY A 247 -7.86 11.71 -1.52
N PHE A 248 -8.88 10.88 -1.29
CA PHE A 248 -9.48 10.62 0.01
C PHE A 248 -9.48 9.12 0.40
N MET A 249 -8.55 8.34 -0.15
CA MET A 249 -8.27 6.95 0.28
C MET A 249 -6.80 6.77 0.68
N PRO A 250 -6.38 7.36 1.83
CA PRO A 250 -5.03 7.23 2.34
C PRO A 250 -4.70 5.80 2.80
N ILE A 251 -3.42 5.58 3.05
CA ILE A 251 -2.83 4.34 3.56
C ILE A 251 -2.07 4.71 4.83
N VAL A 252 -2.27 3.96 5.92
CA VAL A 252 -1.41 4.04 7.11
C VAL A 252 -0.88 2.66 7.42
N VAL A 253 0.44 2.58 7.59
CA VAL A 253 1.19 1.38 7.98
C VAL A 253 1.81 1.61 9.35
N ARG A 254 1.56 0.73 10.32
CA ARG A 254 2.20 0.74 11.65
C ARG A 254 3.17 -0.44 11.75
N ALA A 255 4.47 -0.16 11.73
CA ALA A 255 5.50 -1.16 12.01
C ALA A 255 5.69 -1.32 13.53
N LEU A 256 5.65 -2.56 14.02
CA LEU A 256 5.81 -2.91 15.43
C LEU A 256 6.95 -3.91 15.63
N PRO A 257 7.62 -3.90 16.80
CA PRO A 257 8.49 -5.01 17.20
C PRO A 257 7.73 -6.34 17.16
N LYS A 258 8.41 -7.42 16.77
CA LYS A 258 7.78 -8.74 16.52
C LYS A 258 6.90 -9.25 17.68
N ALA A 259 7.26 -8.98 18.94
CA ALA A 259 6.47 -9.37 20.10
C ALA A 259 5.10 -8.64 20.17
N GLU A 260 5.09 -7.32 19.97
CA GLU A 260 3.87 -6.50 19.94
C GLU A 260 3.01 -6.84 18.71
N TYR A 261 3.64 -7.13 17.56
CA TYR A 261 2.91 -7.60 16.38
C TYR A 261 2.16 -8.91 16.65
N GLN A 262 2.79 -9.89 17.34
CA GLN A 262 2.13 -11.16 17.67
C GLN A 262 0.98 -10.98 18.67
N GLN A 263 1.10 -10.06 19.63
CA GLN A 263 0.00 -9.70 20.53
C GLN A 263 -1.19 -9.09 19.75
N TRP A 264 -0.91 -8.10 18.90
CA TRP A 264 -1.92 -7.49 18.02
C TRP A 264 -2.57 -8.53 17.09
N LEU A 265 -1.79 -9.43 16.51
CA LEU A 265 -2.28 -10.47 15.61
C LEU A 265 -3.23 -11.45 16.33
N ALA A 266 -2.89 -11.85 17.56
CA ALA A 266 -3.77 -12.68 18.38
C ALA A 266 -5.10 -11.98 18.71
N GLU A 267 -5.07 -10.69 19.05
CA GLU A 267 -6.29 -9.90 19.22
C GLU A 267 -7.14 -9.83 17.94
N GLN A 268 -6.51 -9.60 16.78
CA GLN A 268 -7.26 -9.52 15.52
C GLN A 268 -7.86 -10.87 15.12
N LYS A 269 -7.15 -11.98 15.34
CA LYS A 269 -7.70 -13.34 15.16
C LYS A 269 -8.94 -13.56 16.03
N ALA A 270 -8.92 -13.12 17.28
CA ALA A 270 -10.10 -13.19 18.16
C ALA A 270 -11.27 -12.32 17.68
N LYS A 271 -10.98 -11.12 17.13
CA LYS A 271 -12.00 -10.20 16.56
C LYS A 271 -12.56 -10.65 15.21
N ASN A 272 -11.80 -11.43 14.44
CA ASN A 272 -12.18 -11.98 13.13
C ASN A 272 -12.74 -13.42 13.21
N ALA A 273 -12.72 -14.04 14.39
CA ALA A 273 -13.29 -15.36 14.58
C ALA A 273 -14.79 -15.36 14.24
N PRO A 274 -15.32 -16.40 13.56
CA PRO A 274 -16.76 -16.55 13.36
C PRO A 274 -17.50 -16.48 14.70
N PRO A 275 -18.71 -15.89 14.77
CA PRO A 275 -19.55 -15.96 15.96
C PRO A 275 -19.67 -17.42 16.41
N ALA A 276 -19.41 -17.68 17.70
CA ALA A 276 -19.49 -19.02 18.24
C ALA A 276 -20.86 -19.63 17.91
N ALA A 277 -20.85 -20.80 17.25
CA ALA A 277 -22.08 -21.45 16.83
C ALA A 277 -23.02 -21.58 18.04
N PRO A 278 -24.31 -21.18 17.92
CA PRO A 278 -25.22 -21.18 19.05
C PRO A 278 -25.26 -22.59 19.65
N ALA A 279 -25.02 -22.69 20.96
CA ALA A 279 -24.90 -23.97 21.64
C ALA A 279 -26.11 -24.84 21.30
N ALA A 280 -25.85 -26.04 20.74
CA ALA A 280 -26.88 -26.90 20.21
C ALA A 280 -27.96 -27.12 21.27
N ALA A 281 -29.19 -26.71 20.96
CA ALA A 281 -30.31 -26.85 21.89
C ALA A 281 -30.41 -28.33 22.33
N PRO A 282 -30.58 -28.62 23.64
CA PRO A 282 -30.58 -29.98 24.14
C PRO A 282 -31.63 -30.79 23.38
N ALA A 283 -31.20 -31.91 22.80
CA ALA A 283 -31.99 -32.67 21.85
C ALA A 283 -33.36 -33.03 22.46
N ALA A 284 -34.43 -32.66 21.75
CA ALA A 284 -35.79 -32.97 22.19
C ALA A 284 -35.93 -34.48 22.38
N ALA A 285 -36.53 -34.89 23.50
CA ALA A 285 -36.73 -36.30 23.83
C ALA A 285 -37.51 -37.00 22.71
N PRO A 286 -37.18 -38.28 22.39
CA PRO A 286 -37.80 -38.98 21.27
C PRO A 286 -39.32 -39.06 21.44
N ALA A 287 -40.05 -38.67 20.40
CA ALA A 287 -41.50 -38.67 20.40
C ALA A 287 -42.06 -40.08 20.61
N GLN A 288 -43.06 -40.22 21.47
CA GLN A 288 -43.72 -41.50 21.73
C GLN A 288 -44.51 -41.93 20.49
N THR A 289 -44.29 -43.16 20.02
CA THR A 289 -44.99 -43.74 18.87
C THR A 289 -46.46 -44.00 19.19
N ALA A 290 -47.37 -43.41 18.39
CA ALA A 290 -48.80 -43.71 18.47
C ALA A 290 -49.11 -45.15 17.99
N PRO A 291 -50.16 -45.81 18.52
CA PRO A 291 -50.53 -47.17 18.10
C PRO A 291 -51.04 -47.23 16.66
N ALA A 292 -50.78 -48.34 15.96
CA ALA A 292 -51.31 -48.59 14.62
C ALA A 292 -52.82 -48.86 14.65
N ALA A 293 -53.58 -48.25 13.74
CA ALA A 293 -55.01 -48.52 13.55
C ALA A 293 -55.21 -49.83 12.75
N ALA A 294 -56.14 -50.67 13.21
CA ALA A 294 -56.49 -51.92 12.53
C ALA A 294 -57.39 -51.68 11.31
N GLN A 295 -57.23 -52.50 10.26
CA GLN A 295 -58.09 -52.48 9.08
C GLN A 295 -59.30 -53.41 9.24
N ALA A 296 -60.42 -53.05 8.60
CA ALA A 296 -61.63 -53.86 8.47
C ALA A 296 -62.14 -53.82 7.00
N PRO A 297 -62.91 -54.82 6.53
CA PRO A 297 -62.97 -55.16 5.09
C PRO A 297 -64.07 -54.44 4.28
N ALA A 298 -64.08 -54.68 2.97
CA ALA A 298 -64.82 -53.90 1.97
C ALA A 298 -66.05 -54.61 1.34
N ALA A 299 -67.03 -53.79 0.94
CA ALA A 299 -68.03 -54.04 -0.10
C ALA A 299 -68.66 -52.68 -0.53
N GLY A 300 -69.09 -52.43 -1.77
CA GLY A 300 -68.91 -53.18 -3.03
C GLY A 300 -69.88 -52.73 -4.13
N THR A 301 -69.38 -52.50 -5.36
CA THR A 301 -70.15 -52.19 -6.62
C THR A 301 -70.91 -50.84 -6.63
N ALA A 302 -71.29 -50.21 -7.76
CA ALA A 302 -71.14 -50.53 -9.20
C ALA A 302 -71.04 -49.23 -10.06
N SER A 303 -70.73 -49.35 -11.37
CA SER A 303 -71.21 -48.55 -12.54
C SER A 303 -71.44 -47.03 -12.40
N SER A 304 -70.96 -46.10 -13.24
CA SER A 304 -70.19 -46.09 -14.52
C SER A 304 -69.83 -44.60 -14.84
N ASP A 305 -69.39 -44.10 -16.00
CA ASP A 305 -69.14 -44.64 -17.35
C ASP A 305 -68.09 -43.77 -18.13
N ALA A 306 -67.93 -44.03 -19.43
CA ALA A 306 -67.08 -43.32 -20.41
C ALA A 306 -67.96 -42.80 -21.61
N PRO A 307 -67.44 -42.11 -22.67
CA PRO A 307 -66.03 -41.86 -22.99
C PRO A 307 -65.64 -40.47 -23.59
N ALA A 308 -64.31 -40.31 -23.72
CA ALA A 308 -63.55 -39.67 -24.82
C ALA A 308 -63.86 -38.25 -25.35
N ALA A 309 -62.84 -37.38 -25.29
CA ALA A 309 -62.44 -36.47 -26.38
C ALA A 309 -60.93 -36.16 -26.31
N ALA A 310 -60.29 -35.90 -27.47
CA ALA A 310 -58.87 -35.56 -27.63
C ALA A 310 -58.67 -34.76 -28.96
N PRO A 311 -57.44 -34.42 -29.40
CA PRO A 311 -56.51 -33.45 -28.81
C PRO A 311 -56.11 -32.32 -29.79
N LYS A 312 -55.40 -31.28 -29.32
CA LYS A 312 -54.56 -30.29 -30.06
C LYS A 312 -53.90 -29.31 -29.04
N GLY A 313 -52.72 -28.73 -29.23
CA GLY A 313 -51.65 -28.94 -30.24
C GLY A 313 -50.82 -27.66 -30.49
N ALA A 314 -49.48 -27.78 -30.62
CA ALA A 314 -48.48 -26.72 -30.95
C ALA A 314 -48.30 -25.61 -29.86
N ALA A 315 -47.09 -25.19 -29.45
CA ALA A 315 -46.06 -24.35 -30.13
C ALA A 315 -46.53 -22.89 -30.36
N THR A 316 -45.71 -21.83 -30.27
CA THR A 316 -44.24 -21.71 -30.44
C THR A 316 -43.56 -20.82 -29.37
N ALA A 317 -42.23 -20.71 -29.44
CA ALA A 317 -41.42 -19.78 -28.63
C ALA A 317 -41.44 -18.33 -29.16
N GLY A 318 -40.94 -17.41 -28.32
CA GLY A 318 -40.60 -16.01 -28.61
C GLY A 318 -39.65 -15.51 -27.52
#